data_AF-A0A6M0A9A6-F1
#
_entry.id   AF-A0A6M0A9A6-F1
#
_cell.length_a   1.000
_cell.length_b   1.000
_cell.length_c   1.000
_cell.angle_alpha   90.00
_cell.angle_beta   90.00
_cell.angle_gamma   90.00
#
_symmetry.space_group_name_H-M   'P 1'
#
loop_
_entity.id
_entity.type
_entity.pdbx_description
1 polymer ?
#
loop_
_entity_poly.entity_id
_entity_poly.type
_entity_poly.pdbx_seq_one_letter_code
_entity_poly.pdbx_strand_id
1 'polypeptide(L)' 'MVHKIALFNHKGGVSKTTTTFNLGWMLASKGKRVILVDTDPQCNLTGMVLGFSTKKELEEAYKTNQHIKAGLAPAFESQP' A
#
# COMPACT_ATOMS: atom_id res chain seq x y z
N MET A 1 6.97 -11.97 16.93
CA MET A 1 5.67 -11.33 17.20
C MET A 1 5.43 -10.23 16.18
N VAL A 2 4.21 -10.09 15.66
CA VAL A 2 3.83 -9.05 14.69
C VAL A 2 3.05 -7.96 15.41
N HIS A 3 3.36 -6.69 15.14
CA HIS A 3 2.62 -5.54 15.67
C HIS A 3 1.78 -4.91 14.55
N LYS A 4 0.51 -4.62 14.84
CA LYS A 4 -0.42 -3.96 13.91
C LYS A 4 -0.67 -2.53 14.39
N ILE A 5 -0.40 -1.55 13.53
CA ILE A 5 -0.57 -0.12 13.81
C ILE A 5 -1.50 0.44 12.74
N ALA A 6 -2.62 1.03 13.14
CA ALA A 6 -3.56 1.68 12.24
C ALA A 6 -3.58 3.20 12.51
N LEU A 7 -3.28 4.00 11.49
CA LEU A 7 -3.39 5.46 11.58
C LEU A 7 -4.74 5.90 11.01
N PHE A 8 -5.63 6.31 11.90
CA PHE A 8 -7.01 6.67 11.58
C PHE A 8 -7.37 8.06 12.11
N ASN A 9 -8.17 8.79 11.32
CA ASN A 9 -8.75 10.09 11.66
C ASN A 9 -9.86 10.41 10.65
N HIS A 10 -11.01 10.89 11.14
CA HIS A 10 -12.16 11.29 10.34
C HIS A 10 -11.94 12.51 9.45
N LYS A 11 -10.93 13.34 9.73
CA LYS A 11 -10.62 14.55 8.95
C LYS A 11 -9.58 14.26 7.85
N GLY A 12 -9.82 14.77 6.65
CA GLY A 12 -8.82 14.81 5.56
C GLY A 12 -7.70 15.81 5.84
N GLY A 13 -6.53 15.62 5.23
CA GLY A 13 -5.41 16.58 5.36
C GLY A 13 -4.71 16.61 6.73
N VAL A 14 -4.91 15.59 7.59
CA VAL A 14 -4.31 15.48 8.93
C VAL A 14 -3.07 14.57 8.95
N SER A 15 -2.36 14.46 7.83
CA SER A 15 -1.08 13.75 7.70
C SER A 15 -1.11 12.22 7.91
N LYS A 16 -2.27 11.54 7.97
CA LYS A 16 -2.34 10.08 8.16
C LYS A 16 -1.42 9.30 7.20
N THR A 17 -1.59 9.53 5.90
CA THR A 17 -0.80 8.87 4.84
C THR A 17 0.68 9.17 4.95
N THR A 18 1.03 10.45 5.09
CA THR A 18 2.43 10.89 5.24
C THR A 18 3.09 10.29 6.47
N THR A 19 2.37 10.21 7.59
CA THR A 19 2.87 9.58 8.81
C THR A 19 3.00 8.07 8.65
N THR A 20 2.05 7.39 7.98
CA THR A 20 2.15 5.95 7.68
C THR A 20 3.39 5.65 6.85
N PHE A 21 3.64 6.42 5.79
CA PHE A 21 4.79 6.27 4.91
C PHE A 21 6.12 6.42 5.69
N ASN A 22 6.28 7.55 6.40
CA ASN A 22 7.52 7.84 7.12
C ASN A 22 7.77 6.87 8.29
N LEU A 23 6.72 6.46 9.02
CA LEU A 23 6.84 5.47 10.08
C LEU A 23 7.29 4.12 9.51
N GLY A 24 6.68 3.67 8.40
CA GLY A 24 7.06 2.44 7.73
C GLY A 24 8.50 2.47 7.23
N TRP A 25 8.89 3.56 6.59
CA TRP A 25 10.27 3.79 6.14
C TRP A 25 11.27 3.70 7.29
N MET A 26 11.05 4.46 8.36
CA MET A 26 11.96 4.48 9.51
C MET A 26 12.05 3.12 10.24
N LEU A 27 10.94 2.38 10.33
CA LEU A 27 10.95 1.02 10.87
C LEU A 27 11.76 0.07 9.98
N ALA A 28 11.60 0.17 8.66
CA ALA A 28 12.38 -0.62 7.70
C ALA A 28 13.88 -0.26 7.77
N SER A 29 14.24 1.02 7.84
CA SER A 29 15.62 1.48 8.03
C SER A 29 16.25 0.99 9.33
N LYS A 30 15.44 0.67 10.35
CA LYS A 30 15.88 0.04 11.61
C LYS A 30 15.92 -1.50 11.53
N GLY A 31 15.90 -2.07 10.32
CA GLY A 31 16.00 -3.52 10.09
C GLY A 31 14.73 -4.30 10.42
N LYS A 32 13.58 -3.64 10.55
CA LYS A 32 12.29 -4.34 10.77
C LYS A 32 11.69 -4.75 9.43
N ARG A 33 11.07 -5.92 9.39
CA ARG A 33 10.18 -6.30 8.28
C ARG A 33 8.86 -5.56 8.46
N VAL A 34 8.51 -4.72 7.47
CA VAL A 34 7.32 -3.86 7.50
C VAL A 34 6.45 -4.19 6.30
N ILE A 35 5.15 -4.28 6.53
CA ILE A 35 4.14 -4.31 5.48
C ILE A 35 3.32 -3.03 5.65
N LEU A 36 3.22 -2.23 4.59
CA LEU A 36 2.31 -1.11 4.51
C LEU A 36 1.02 -1.58 3.82
N VAL A 37 -0.12 -1.23 4.39
CA VAL A 37 -1.44 -1.55 3.83
C VAL A 37 -2.18 -0.24 3.59
N ASP A 38 -2.55 -0.01 2.35
CA ASP A 38 -3.37 1.13 1.95
C ASP A 38 -4.83 0.66 1.83
N THR A 39 -5.71 1.24 2.64
CA THR A 39 -7.15 0.96 2.63
C THR A 39 -7.97 2.20 2.29
N ASP A 40 -7.32 3.28 1.83
CA ASP A 40 -7.98 4.50 1.40
C ASP A 40 -8.28 4.41 -0.10
N PRO A 41 -9.54 4.59 -0.55
CA PRO A 41 -9.89 4.58 -1.98
C PRO A 41 -9.13 5.61 -2.84
N GLN A 42 -8.53 6.64 -2.24
CA GLN A 42 -7.70 7.61 -2.95
C GLN A 42 -6.29 7.07 -3.28
N CYS A 43 -5.87 5.97 -2.67
CA CYS A 43 -4.60 5.28 -2.92
C CYS A 43 -3.34 6.18 -2.76
N ASN A 44 -3.41 7.22 -1.93
CA ASN A 44 -2.32 8.18 -1.75
C ASN A 44 -1.06 7.52 -1.17
N LEU A 45 -1.21 6.51 -0.29
CA LEU A 45 -0.06 5.80 0.26
C LEU A 45 0.61 4.95 -0.82
N THR A 46 -0.20 4.24 -1.61
CA THR A 46 0.27 3.43 -2.73
C THR A 46 1.06 4.26 -3.74
N GLY A 47 0.52 5.40 -4.17
CA GLY A 47 1.21 6.31 -5.09
C GLY A 47 2.54 6.81 -4.52
N MET A 48 2.56 7.21 -3.25
CA MET A 48 3.78 7.68 -2.58
C MET A 48 4.87 6.60 -2.49
N VAL A 49 4.49 5.35 -2.19
CA VAL A 49 5.45 4.22 -2.10
C VAL A 49 6.02 3.84 -3.46
N LEU A 50 5.21 3.86 -4.51
CA LEU A 50 5.62 3.48 -5.86
C LEU A 50 6.26 4.62 -6.66
N GLY A 51 6.29 5.85 -6.10
CA GLY A 51 6.82 7.02 -6.79
C GLY A 51 5.90 7.57 -7.88
N PHE A 52 4.61 7.26 -7.83
CA PHE A 52 3.62 7.74 -8.79
C PHE A 52 3.11 9.11 -8.36
N SER A 53 3.14 10.06 -9.30
CA SER A 53 2.74 11.45 -9.06
C SER A 53 1.38 11.77 -9.68
N THR A 54 0.87 10.88 -10.54
CA THR A 54 -0.38 11.07 -11.28
C THR A 54 -1.32 9.89 -11.12
N LYS A 55 -2.62 10.17 -11.23
CA LYS A 55 -3.65 9.13 -11.25
C LYS A 55 -3.45 8.16 -12.42
N LYS A 56 -2.95 8.65 -13.55
CA LYS A 56 -2.70 7.85 -14.75
C LYS A 56 -1.65 6.77 -14.50
N GLU A 57 -0.53 7.10 -13.86
CA GLU A 57 0.51 6.11 -13.51
C GLU A 57 -0.04 5.01 -12.59
N LEU A 58 -0.86 5.41 -11.61
CA LEU A 58 -1.53 4.47 -10.72
C LEU A 58 -2.51 3.56 -11.48
N GLU A 59 -3.34 4.13 -12.36
CA GLU A 59 -4.28 3.38 -13.21
C GLU A 59 -3.55 2.43 -14.17
N GLU A 60 -2.39 2.81 -14.69
CA GLU A 60 -1.53 1.95 -15.51
C GLU A 60 -0.94 0.80 -14.70
N ALA A 61 -0.46 1.06 -13.47
CA ALA A 61 0.05 0.02 -12.59
C ALA A 61 -0.99 -1.07 -12.29
N TYR A 62 -2.26 -0.69 -12.10
CA TYR A 62 -3.36 -1.64 -11.89
C TYR A 62 -3.71 -2.51 -13.10
N LYS A 63 -3.29 -2.14 -14.31
CA LYS A 63 -3.46 -2.97 -15.52
C LYS A 63 -2.39 -4.04 -15.64
N THR A 64 -1.32 -3.96 -14.85
CA THR A 64 -0.26 -4.97 -14.83
C THR A 64 -0.66 -6.15 -13.94
N ASN A 65 0.00 -7.30 -14.11
CA ASN A 65 -0.15 -8.44 -13.20
C ASN A 65 0.71 -8.32 -11.93
N GLN A 66 1.24 -7.13 -11.61
CA GLN A 66 2.09 -6.91 -10.43
C GLN A 66 1.26 -6.53 -9.19
N HIS A 67 0.23 -7.31 -8.89
CA HIS A 67 -0.63 -7.10 -7.72
C HIS A 67 -1.03 -8.43 -7.06
N ILE A 68 -1.42 -8.36 -5.79
CA ILE A 68 -1.74 -9.54 -4.97
C ILE A 68 -2.78 -10.45 -5.67
N LYS A 69 -3.81 -9.87 -6.29
CA LYS A 69 -4.83 -10.67 -7.01
C LYS A 69 -4.23 -11.56 -8.11
N ALA A 70 -3.28 -11.06 -8.90
CA ALA A 70 -2.68 -11.83 -9.98
C ALA A 70 -1.75 -12.92 -9.44
N GLY A 71 -0.98 -12.61 -8.39
CA GLY A 71 -0.16 -13.61 -7.70
C GLY A 71 -0.97 -14.73 -7.05
N LEU A 72 -2.23 -14.45 -6.66
CA LEU A 72 -3.14 -15.44 -6.10
C LEU A 72 -4.08 -16.07 -7.13
N ALA A 73 -4.06 -15.65 -8.40
CA ALA A 73 -4.95 -16.16 -9.43
C ALA A 73 -4.95 -17.71 -9.52
N PRO A 74 -3.79 -18.42 -9.43
CA PRO A 74 -3.77 -19.87 -9.43
C PRO A 74 -4.58 -20.52 -8.30
N ALA A 75 -4.79 -19.85 -7.17
CA ALA A 75 -5.59 -20.39 -6.06
C ALA A 75 -7.10 -20.18 -6.26
N PHE A 76 -7.51 -19.24 -7.11
CA PHE A 76 -8.91 -18.86 -7.33
C PHE A 76 -9.47 -19.31 -8.69
N GLU A 77 -8.60 -19.42 -9.69
CA GLU A 77 -8.97 -19.65 -11.10
C GLU A 77 -8.54 -21.03 -11.58
N SER A 78 -7.81 -21.80 -10.77
CA SER A 78 -7.50 -23.20 -11.09
C SER A 78 -8.80 -23.99 -11.21
N GLN A 79 -9.00 -24.58 -12.38
CA GLN A 79 -9.99 -25.61 -12.62
C GLN A 79 -9.26 -26.96 -12.73
N PRO A 80 -9.89 -28.09 -12.35
CA PRO A 80 -9.30 -29.42 -12.46
C PRO A 80 -8.77 -29.74 -13.87
#